data_AF-A0AAU2HMZ3-F1
#
_entry.id   AF-A0AAU2HMZ3-F1
#
_cell.length_a   1.000
_cell.length_b   1.000
_cell.length_c   1.000
_cell.angle_alpha   90.00
_cell.angle_beta   90.00
_cell.angle_gamma   90.00
#
_symmetry.space_group_name_H-M   'P 1'
#
loop_
_entity.id
_entity.type
_entity.pdbx_description
1 polymer ?
#
loop_
_entity_poly.entity_id
_entity_poly.type
_entity_poly.pdbx_seq_one_letter_code
_entity_poly.pdbx_strand_id
1 'polypeptide(L)'
;MNDVHELLRRAAENAGQPVISTQAVYARAARVRLRRRVTVSAAALAVVAAGVVAVPGLASGAKSKESSVAAPAELTGNSGRAEQLVKLLPKDVGSVEQVSLAVIIKNATPEQAKEHPVGPLDGQYAVRRDGGVGYLTVDLRDAESVAKKFGGLDPAADLCKPTNGEHRPADCVREELPDGRVLTIWSDPMKYGGTPLWGPELVGRLTLKDGGLLAVRSSTGLKSAQAQGPLLKTPPLTRAQMRTLMLSPELMPKK
;
A
#
# COMPACT_ATOMS: atom_id res chain seq x y z
N MET A 1 30.52 -5.56 -52.09
CA MET A 1 29.67 -6.12 -51.02
C MET A 1 30.10 -5.43 -49.75
N ASN A 2 29.30 -4.51 -49.23
CA ASN A 2 29.65 -3.81 -47.99
C ASN A 2 29.30 -4.72 -46.82
N ASP A 3 30.28 -4.97 -45.97
CA ASP A 3 30.15 -5.78 -44.77
C ASP A 3 29.16 -5.12 -43.80
N VAL A 4 28.29 -5.91 -43.16
CA VAL A 4 27.26 -5.42 -42.23
C VAL A 4 27.90 -4.63 -41.09
N HIS A 5 29.12 -4.99 -40.71
CA HIS A 5 29.92 -4.24 -39.73
C HIS A 5 30.26 -2.81 -40.18
N GLU A 6 30.47 -2.59 -41.47
CA GLU A 6 30.82 -1.27 -42.01
C GLU A 6 29.60 -0.35 -42.06
N LEU A 7 28.42 -0.91 -42.35
CA LEU A 7 27.14 -0.20 -42.29
C LEU A 7 26.75 0.18 -40.86
N LEU A 8 26.95 -0.71 -39.89
CA LEU A 8 26.70 -0.43 -38.48
C LEU A 8 27.66 0.62 -37.92
N ARG A 9 28.93 0.61 -38.35
CA ARG A 9 29.92 1.62 -37.95
C ARG A 9 29.55 3.01 -38.45
N ARG A 10 29.13 3.13 -39.72
CA ARG A 10 28.65 4.41 -40.28
C ARG A 10 27.34 4.90 -39.65
N ALA A 11 26.47 3.98 -39.23
CA ALA A 11 25.25 4.34 -38.50
C ALA A 11 25.55 4.87 -37.10
N ALA A 12 26.54 4.29 -36.41
CA ALA A 12 26.98 4.76 -35.10
C ALA A 12 27.71 6.12 -35.16
N GLU A 13 28.49 6.39 -36.21
CA GLU A 13 29.18 7.68 -36.40
C GLU A 13 28.22 8.84 -36.71
N ASN A 14 27.04 8.56 -37.30
CA ASN A 14 26.01 9.56 -37.61
C ASN A 14 24.91 9.68 -36.55
N ALA A 15 24.86 8.76 -35.59
CA ALA A 15 24.00 8.88 -34.43
C ALA A 15 24.63 9.89 -33.46
N GLY A 16 24.39 11.18 -33.69
CA GLY A 16 24.90 12.27 -32.86
C GLY A 16 24.76 11.98 -31.37
N GLN A 17 25.72 12.48 -30.57
CA GLN A 17 25.72 12.20 -29.13
C GLN A 17 24.41 12.67 -28.48
N PRO A 18 23.83 11.87 -27.57
CA PRO A 18 22.64 12.29 -26.85
C PRO A 18 22.91 13.59 -26.09
N VAL A 19 22.15 14.63 -26.40
CA VAL A 19 22.27 15.99 -25.84
C VAL A 19 21.94 16.04 -24.33
N ILE A 20 21.65 14.91 -23.70
CA ILE A 20 21.38 14.81 -22.28
C ILE A 20 22.25 13.70 -21.69
N SER A 21 23.35 14.12 -21.05
CA SER A 21 24.18 13.20 -20.27
C SER A 21 23.38 12.65 -19.07
N THR A 22 23.63 11.41 -18.69
CA THR A 22 23.03 10.77 -17.50
C THR A 22 23.26 11.59 -16.23
N GLN A 23 24.37 12.35 -16.17
CA GLN A 23 24.65 13.33 -15.11
C GLN A 23 23.59 14.44 -15.02
N ALA A 24 23.00 14.89 -16.13
CA ALA A 24 21.93 15.90 -16.11
C ALA A 24 20.63 15.37 -15.49
N VAL A 25 20.34 14.06 -15.65
CA VAL A 25 19.19 13.39 -15.02
C VAL A 25 19.41 13.26 -13.51
N TYR A 26 20.60 12.85 -13.07
CA TYR A 26 20.94 12.79 -11.64
C TYR A 26 21.03 14.17 -10.98
N ALA A 27 21.53 15.19 -11.69
CA ALA A 27 21.57 16.57 -11.20
C ALA A 27 20.17 17.19 -11.05
N ARG A 28 19.22 16.84 -11.95
CA ARG A 28 17.82 17.26 -11.84
C ARG A 28 17.13 16.59 -10.64
N ALA A 29 17.44 15.32 -10.36
CA ALA A 29 16.96 14.63 -9.17
C ALA A 29 17.54 15.20 -7.86
N ALA A 30 18.81 15.63 -7.87
CA ALA A 30 19.46 16.28 -6.73
C ALA A 30 18.89 17.68 -6.40
N ARG A 31 18.59 18.50 -7.42
CA ARG A 31 17.98 19.84 -7.23
C ARG A 31 16.57 19.78 -6.62
N VAL A 32 15.78 18.75 -6.93
CA VAL A 32 14.43 18.57 -6.33
C VAL A 32 14.52 18.23 -4.83
N ARG A 33 15.52 17.46 -4.41
CA ARG A 33 15.76 17.15 -2.99
C ARG A 33 16.28 18.36 -2.19
N LEU A 34 17.10 19.21 -2.80
CA LEU A 34 17.61 20.42 -2.14
C LEU A 34 16.52 21.48 -1.95
N ARG A 35 15.63 21.70 -2.94
CA ARG A 35 14.50 22.64 -2.80
C ARG A 35 13.55 22.28 -1.67
N ARG A 36 13.34 20.98 -1.40
CA ARG A 36 12.53 20.50 -0.25
C ARG A 36 13.20 20.69 1.11
N ARG A 37 14.53 20.82 1.17
CA ARG A 37 15.27 21.03 2.43
C ARG A 37 15.47 22.51 2.78
N VAL A 38 15.28 23.42 1.82
CA VAL A 38 15.42 24.87 2.07
C VAL A 38 14.08 25.54 2.42
N THR A 39 12.93 24.94 2.09
CA THR A 39 11.61 25.46 2.48
C THR A 39 11.16 25.09 3.90
N VAL A 40 11.93 24.30 4.67
CA VAL A 40 11.55 23.85 6.02
C VAL A 40 12.33 24.55 7.14
N SER A 41 13.23 25.49 6.82
CA SER A 41 14.09 26.15 7.83
C SER A 41 13.84 27.66 8.01
N ALA A 42 12.61 28.13 7.84
CA ALA A 42 12.25 29.54 8.09
C ALA A 42 10.83 29.69 8.66
N ALA A 43 10.58 29.14 9.85
CA ALA A 43 9.45 29.53 10.70
C ALA A 43 9.71 29.09 12.15
N ALA A 44 10.76 29.63 12.75
CA ALA A 44 10.92 29.61 14.20
C ALA A 44 11.36 31.02 14.60
N LEU A 45 10.46 31.80 15.22
CA LEU A 45 10.74 32.84 16.21
C LEU A 45 9.45 33.53 16.68
N ALA A 46 9.27 33.52 18.01
CA ALA A 46 8.48 34.40 18.88
C ALA A 46 6.93 34.28 18.81
N VAL A 47 6.11 34.31 19.88
CA VAL A 47 6.06 35.17 21.08
C VAL A 47 5.25 34.46 22.20
N VAL A 48 5.84 34.20 23.37
CA VAL A 48 5.58 34.75 24.75
C VAL A 48 4.33 34.27 25.54
N ALA A 49 4.65 33.50 26.59
CA ALA A 49 4.32 33.61 28.04
C ALA A 49 2.89 33.54 28.64
N ALA A 50 2.94 32.91 29.84
CA ALA A 50 2.26 33.21 31.11
C ALA A 50 0.97 32.42 31.45
N GLY A 51 1.04 31.72 32.59
CA GLY A 51 -0.11 31.12 33.26
C GLY A 51 0.26 30.08 34.31
N VAL A 52 0.93 30.50 35.39
CA VAL A 52 1.21 29.69 36.59
C VAL A 52 -0.05 29.60 37.45
N VAL A 53 -0.49 28.38 37.81
CA VAL A 53 -1.05 28.09 39.15
C VAL A 53 -0.55 26.70 39.56
N ALA A 54 0.25 26.67 40.61
CA ALA A 54 0.61 25.47 41.36
C ALA A 54 -0.34 25.34 42.56
N VAL A 55 -0.84 24.14 42.84
CA VAL A 55 -1.08 23.67 44.23
C VAL A 55 -0.75 22.16 44.29
N PRO A 56 -0.01 21.70 45.32
CA PRO A 56 0.46 20.32 45.48
C PRO A 56 -0.49 19.45 46.32
N GLY A 57 -0.43 18.12 46.19
CA GLY A 57 -1.21 17.22 47.04
C GLY A 57 -0.95 15.73 46.81
N LEU A 58 -0.16 15.15 47.72
CA LEU A 58 0.29 13.76 47.84
C LEU A 58 -0.79 12.65 47.85
N ALA A 59 -0.35 11.48 47.38
CA ALA A 59 -0.49 10.14 47.97
C ALA A 59 -1.44 9.10 47.35
N SER A 60 -0.81 7.95 47.09
CA SER A 60 -1.32 6.57 47.22
C SER A 60 -2.18 5.96 46.10
N GLY A 61 -1.48 5.25 45.22
CA GLY A 61 -1.60 3.79 45.17
C GLY A 61 -2.98 3.22 44.80
N ALA A 62 -3.24 3.10 43.51
CA ALA A 62 -4.01 1.99 42.97
C ALA A 62 -3.44 1.64 41.60
N LYS A 63 -2.94 0.41 41.44
CA LYS A 63 -2.63 -0.18 40.13
C LYS A 63 -3.94 -0.26 39.35
N SER A 64 -4.20 0.75 38.52
CA SER A 64 -5.18 0.61 37.45
C SER A 64 -4.65 -0.46 36.51
N LYS A 65 -5.40 -1.55 36.34
CA LYS A 65 -5.29 -2.37 35.15
C LYS A 65 -5.56 -1.44 33.97
N GLU A 66 -4.51 -1.02 33.28
CA GLU A 66 -4.63 -0.46 31.94
C GLU A 66 -5.17 -1.56 31.03
N SER A 67 -6.50 -1.66 31.00
CA SER A 67 -7.19 -2.15 29.82
C SER A 67 -6.91 -1.13 28.73
N SER A 68 -5.81 -1.32 28.02
CA SER A 68 -5.47 -0.59 26.81
C SER A 68 -6.46 -1.01 25.72
N VAL A 69 -7.68 -0.48 25.82
CA VAL A 69 -8.58 -0.43 24.68
C VAL A 69 -8.01 0.70 23.83
N ALA A 70 -7.25 0.33 22.80
CA ALA A 70 -6.81 1.28 21.79
C ALA A 70 -8.04 2.11 21.37
N ALA A 71 -7.91 3.45 21.46
CA ALA A 71 -8.98 4.35 21.06
C ALA A 71 -9.47 3.98 19.65
N PRO A 72 -10.79 4.03 19.37
CA PRO A 72 -11.30 3.87 18.03
C PRO A 72 -10.54 4.79 17.09
N ALA A 73 -10.13 4.26 15.95
CA ALA A 73 -9.64 5.08 14.86
C ALA A 73 -10.69 6.14 14.54
N GLU A 74 -10.29 7.35 14.15
CA GLU A 74 -11.25 8.23 13.47
C GLU A 74 -11.77 7.50 12.22
N LEU A 75 -13.02 7.08 12.31
CA LEU A 75 -13.81 6.48 11.24
C LEU A 75 -13.87 7.48 10.09
N THR A 76 -13.03 7.27 9.09
CA THR A 76 -13.01 8.11 7.88
C THR A 76 -13.97 7.59 6.80
N GLY A 77 -14.70 6.50 7.06
CA GLY A 77 -15.61 5.89 6.10
C GLY A 77 -16.84 5.27 6.73
N ASN A 78 -17.93 6.05 6.83
CA ASN A 78 -19.28 5.50 7.02
C ASN A 78 -19.94 5.18 5.66
N SER A 79 -19.17 4.65 4.72
CA SER A 79 -19.63 4.43 3.35
C SER A 79 -20.49 3.16 3.19
N GLY A 80 -20.66 2.38 4.26
CA GLY A 80 -21.27 1.04 4.23
C GLY A 80 -20.40 -0.03 3.56
N ARG A 81 -19.23 0.31 3.00
CA ARG A 81 -18.36 -0.67 2.33
C ARG A 81 -17.83 -1.74 3.26
N ALA A 82 -17.49 -1.42 4.51
CA ALA A 82 -17.06 -2.41 5.48
C ALA A 82 -18.14 -3.48 5.71
N GLU A 83 -19.40 -3.09 5.87
CA GLU A 83 -20.52 -4.01 6.05
C GLU A 83 -20.75 -4.88 4.81
N GLN A 84 -20.58 -4.32 3.61
CA GLN A 84 -20.67 -5.09 2.38
C GLN A 84 -19.50 -6.05 2.21
N LEU A 85 -18.29 -5.62 2.54
CA LEU A 85 -17.09 -6.46 2.47
C LEU A 85 -17.19 -7.65 3.42
N VAL A 86 -17.67 -7.45 4.67
CA VAL A 86 -17.86 -8.53 5.65
C VAL A 86 -18.71 -9.68 5.10
N LYS A 87 -19.69 -9.41 4.23
CA LYS A 87 -20.52 -10.45 3.60
C LYS A 87 -19.73 -11.38 2.68
N LEU A 88 -18.58 -10.93 2.17
CA LEU A 88 -17.69 -11.68 1.29
C LEU A 88 -16.53 -12.35 2.04
N LEU A 89 -16.33 -12.00 3.32
CA LEU A 89 -15.23 -12.49 4.11
C LEU A 89 -15.61 -13.76 4.90
N PRO A 90 -14.62 -14.58 5.27
CA PRO A 90 -14.82 -15.71 6.18
C PRO A 90 -15.43 -15.26 7.51
N LYS A 91 -16.29 -16.10 8.11
CA LYS A 91 -16.97 -15.78 9.38
C LYS A 91 -15.99 -15.53 10.55
N ASP A 92 -14.79 -16.10 10.48
CA ASP A 92 -13.72 -16.03 11.50
C ASP A 92 -12.66 -14.97 11.20
N VAL A 93 -12.90 -14.06 10.23
CA VAL A 93 -11.95 -12.99 9.89
C VAL A 93 -11.74 -12.01 11.05
N GLY A 94 -12.74 -11.84 11.93
CA GLY A 94 -12.75 -10.85 13.01
C GLY A 94 -13.65 -9.65 12.70
N SER A 95 -13.59 -8.60 13.54
CA SER A 95 -14.35 -7.37 13.29
C SER A 95 -13.64 -6.52 12.23
N VAL A 96 -14.40 -6.01 11.27
CA VAL A 96 -13.86 -5.23 10.14
C VAL A 96 -14.40 -3.80 10.19
N GLU A 97 -13.50 -2.84 10.03
CA GLU A 97 -13.79 -1.41 10.11
C GLU A 97 -13.09 -0.70 8.94
N GLN A 98 -13.78 0.21 8.25
CA GLN A 98 -13.14 1.04 7.23
C GLN A 98 -12.27 2.12 7.91
N VAL A 99 -11.03 2.23 7.48
CA VAL A 99 -10.03 3.17 8.02
C VAL A 99 -9.30 3.87 6.89
N SER A 100 -8.53 4.90 7.22
CA SER A 100 -7.57 5.49 6.29
C SER A 100 -6.14 5.29 6.81
N LEU A 101 -5.37 4.47 6.10
CA LEU A 101 -3.94 4.32 6.30
C LEU A 101 -3.19 5.62 6.03
N ALA A 102 -3.72 6.54 5.21
CA ALA A 102 -3.11 7.86 5.06
C ALA A 102 -3.21 8.67 6.37
N VAL A 103 -4.34 8.61 7.07
CA VAL A 103 -4.49 9.22 8.39
C VAL A 103 -3.59 8.51 9.41
N ILE A 104 -3.67 7.17 9.49
CA ILE A 104 -2.94 6.38 10.49
C ILE A 104 -1.42 6.49 10.32
N ILE A 105 -0.92 6.45 9.09
CA ILE A 105 0.51 6.32 8.80
C ILE A 105 1.17 7.65 8.47
N LYS A 106 0.45 8.53 7.79
CA LYS A 106 1.00 9.79 7.26
C LYS A 106 0.52 11.02 8.03
N ASN A 107 -0.29 10.84 9.09
CA ASN A 107 -0.95 11.91 9.82
C ASN A 107 -1.68 12.89 8.88
N ALA A 108 -2.25 12.36 7.80
CA ALA A 108 -3.07 13.15 6.90
C ALA A 108 -4.37 13.56 7.61
N THR A 109 -4.91 14.73 7.30
CA THR A 109 -6.27 15.07 7.73
C THR A 109 -7.30 14.26 6.93
N PRO A 110 -8.54 14.07 7.42
CA PRO A 110 -9.60 13.40 6.66
C PRO A 110 -9.80 13.98 5.25
N GLU A 111 -9.67 15.30 5.09
CA GLU A 111 -9.80 15.99 3.80
C GLU A 111 -8.65 15.65 2.85
N GLN A 112 -7.42 15.53 3.37
CA GLN A 112 -6.25 15.11 2.62
C GLN A 112 -6.29 13.63 2.25
N ALA A 113 -6.98 12.83 3.05
CA ALA A 113 -7.12 11.39 2.90
C ALA A 113 -8.36 10.98 2.08
N LYS A 114 -8.99 11.92 1.38
CA LYS A 114 -10.20 11.68 0.59
C LYS A 114 -9.96 10.57 -0.44
N GLU A 115 -10.81 9.56 -0.39
CA GLU A 115 -10.76 8.43 -1.32
C GLU A 115 -11.47 8.75 -2.65
N HIS A 116 -10.93 8.18 -3.73
CA HIS A 116 -11.53 8.20 -5.07
C HIS A 116 -11.69 6.76 -5.55
N PRO A 117 -12.69 6.02 -5.03
CA PRO A 117 -12.87 4.61 -5.33
C PRO A 117 -13.24 4.43 -6.81
N VAL A 118 -12.64 3.42 -7.45
CA VAL A 118 -13.04 2.94 -8.78
C VAL A 118 -14.00 1.76 -8.62
N GLY A 119 -13.68 0.86 -7.69
CA GLY A 119 -14.47 -0.32 -7.34
C GLY A 119 -15.48 -0.06 -6.21
N PRO A 120 -16.54 -0.90 -6.10
CA PRO A 120 -17.57 -0.75 -5.08
C PRO A 120 -17.04 -0.91 -3.66
N LEU A 121 -16.04 -1.78 -3.49
CA LEU A 121 -15.43 -2.11 -2.20
C LEU A 121 -13.98 -1.60 -2.08
N ASP A 122 -13.57 -0.67 -2.95
CA ASP A 122 -12.28 -0.01 -2.83
C ASP A 122 -12.17 0.69 -1.48
N GLY A 123 -11.05 0.50 -0.82
CA GLY A 123 -10.82 1.06 0.51
C GLY A 123 -9.75 0.31 1.30
N GLN A 124 -9.57 0.80 2.52
CA GLN A 124 -8.64 0.24 3.49
C GLN A 124 -9.43 -0.12 4.75
N TYR A 125 -9.17 -1.31 5.28
CA TYR A 125 -9.96 -1.89 6.34
C TYR A 125 -9.06 -2.40 7.44
N ALA A 126 -9.35 -2.03 8.69
CA ALA A 126 -8.74 -2.63 9.86
C ALA A 126 -9.52 -3.90 10.24
N VAL A 127 -8.80 -4.99 10.51
CA VAL A 127 -9.35 -6.26 10.95
C VAL A 127 -8.84 -6.55 12.35
N ARG A 128 -9.73 -6.74 13.31
CA ARG A 128 -9.37 -7.05 14.71
C ARG A 128 -9.79 -8.47 15.06
N ARG A 129 -8.82 -9.25 15.53
CA ARG A 129 -8.98 -10.65 15.91
C ARG A 129 -7.96 -11.00 16.98
N ASP A 130 -8.37 -11.73 18.01
CA ASP A 130 -7.50 -12.23 19.08
C ASP A 130 -6.58 -11.17 19.72
N GLY A 131 -7.09 -9.93 19.86
CA GLY A 131 -6.37 -8.80 20.44
C GLY A 131 -5.35 -8.13 19.52
N GLY A 132 -5.17 -8.58 18.28
CA GLY A 132 -4.33 -7.93 17.27
C GLY A 132 -5.13 -7.17 16.22
N VAL A 133 -4.42 -6.33 15.45
CA VAL A 133 -4.97 -5.53 14.36
C VAL A 133 -4.17 -5.75 13.08
N GLY A 134 -4.82 -6.29 12.07
CA GLY A 134 -4.32 -6.40 10.71
C GLY A 134 -5.03 -5.43 9.77
N TYR A 135 -4.57 -5.39 8.53
CA TYR A 135 -5.17 -4.53 7.51
C TYR A 135 -5.49 -5.31 6.25
N LEU A 136 -6.63 -5.00 5.64
CA LEU A 136 -7.03 -5.45 4.32
C LEU A 136 -7.17 -4.22 3.42
N THR A 137 -6.55 -4.22 2.26
CA THR A 137 -6.75 -3.17 1.25
C THR A 137 -7.34 -3.78 0.00
N VAL A 138 -8.32 -3.11 -0.59
CA VAL A 138 -8.92 -3.44 -1.89
C VAL A 138 -8.74 -2.21 -2.78
N ASP A 139 -8.10 -2.39 -3.93
CA ASP A 139 -7.74 -1.32 -4.86
C ASP A 139 -7.97 -1.79 -6.30
N LEU A 140 -9.10 -1.38 -6.88
CA LEU A 140 -9.37 -1.52 -8.30
C LEU A 140 -8.78 -0.33 -9.07
N ARG A 141 -8.18 -0.62 -10.22
CA ARG A 141 -7.63 0.39 -11.13
C ARG A 141 -8.07 0.08 -12.55
N ASP A 142 -8.51 1.11 -13.26
CA ASP A 142 -8.69 1.04 -14.71
C ASP A 142 -7.35 0.93 -15.45
N ALA A 143 -7.42 0.55 -16.72
CA ALA A 143 -6.26 0.33 -17.57
C ALA A 143 -5.39 1.59 -17.75
N GLU A 144 -6.00 2.78 -17.78
CA GLU A 144 -5.26 4.05 -17.92
C GLU A 144 -4.42 4.33 -16.68
N SER A 145 -5.01 4.18 -15.49
CA SER A 145 -4.36 4.32 -14.20
C SER A 145 -3.23 3.30 -14.02
N VAL A 146 -3.45 2.07 -14.49
CA VAL A 146 -2.44 1.02 -14.54
C VAL A 146 -1.29 1.41 -15.48
N ALA A 147 -1.58 1.85 -16.70
CA ALA A 147 -0.59 2.29 -17.68
C ALA A 147 0.28 3.43 -17.14
N LYS A 148 -0.35 4.43 -16.54
CA LYS A 148 0.33 5.60 -15.96
C LYS A 148 1.24 5.24 -14.78
N LYS A 149 0.82 4.29 -13.94
CA LYS A 149 1.55 3.94 -12.71
C LYS A 149 2.64 2.90 -12.93
N PHE A 150 2.40 1.93 -13.80
CA PHE A 150 3.25 0.75 -13.98
C PHE A 150 3.87 0.64 -15.37
N GLY A 151 3.54 1.53 -16.31
CA GLY A 151 3.93 1.40 -17.72
C GLY A 151 3.09 0.35 -18.47
N GLY A 152 1.95 -0.04 -17.90
CA GLY A 152 1.12 -1.14 -18.35
C GLY A 152 1.38 -2.40 -17.53
N LEU A 153 0.55 -3.44 -17.72
CA LEU A 153 0.80 -4.77 -17.19
C LEU A 153 0.84 -5.71 -18.37
N ASP A 154 1.95 -6.39 -18.56
CA ASP A 154 2.02 -7.53 -19.47
C ASP A 154 1.36 -8.74 -18.78
N PRO A 155 0.23 -9.26 -19.27
CA PRO A 155 -0.41 -10.45 -18.69
C PRO A 155 0.48 -11.71 -18.80
N ALA A 156 1.42 -11.73 -19.74
CA ALA A 156 2.41 -12.80 -19.90
C ALA A 156 3.58 -12.69 -18.91
N ALA A 157 3.77 -11.54 -18.26
CA ALA A 157 4.79 -11.39 -17.23
C ALA A 157 4.44 -12.24 -16.01
N ASP A 158 5.34 -13.17 -15.68
CA ASP A 158 5.20 -14.06 -14.54
C ASP A 158 5.83 -13.44 -13.30
N LEU A 159 5.00 -12.86 -12.44
CA LEU A 159 5.42 -12.25 -11.17
C LEU A 159 6.02 -13.25 -10.19
N CYS A 160 5.78 -14.55 -10.38
CA CYS A 160 6.39 -15.59 -9.54
C CYS A 160 7.82 -15.93 -9.96
N LYS A 161 8.31 -15.39 -11.08
CA LYS A 161 9.70 -15.51 -11.49
C LYS A 161 10.49 -14.27 -11.03
N PRO A 162 11.72 -14.46 -10.53
CA PRO A 162 12.57 -13.32 -10.17
C PRO A 162 12.88 -12.49 -11.43
N THR A 163 12.78 -11.18 -11.30
CA THR A 163 13.25 -10.22 -12.31
C THR A 163 14.51 -9.52 -11.80
N ASN A 164 15.56 -9.44 -12.63
CA ASN A 164 16.75 -8.60 -12.44
C ASN A 164 17.23 -8.43 -10.98
N GLY A 165 17.72 -9.50 -10.36
CA GLY A 165 18.35 -9.44 -9.02
C GLY A 165 17.38 -9.35 -7.84
N GLU A 166 16.06 -9.30 -8.08
CA GLU A 166 15.06 -9.39 -7.02
C GLU A 166 14.88 -10.84 -6.54
N HIS A 167 14.58 -10.99 -5.25
CA HIS A 167 14.23 -12.30 -4.71
C HIS A 167 12.88 -12.76 -5.24
N ARG A 168 12.80 -14.05 -5.56
CA ARG A 168 11.55 -14.70 -5.93
C ARG A 168 10.52 -14.49 -4.80
N PRO A 169 9.29 -14.04 -5.11
CA PRO A 169 8.25 -13.93 -4.10
C PRO A 169 7.97 -15.29 -3.46
N ALA A 170 7.89 -15.31 -2.12
CA ALA A 170 7.67 -16.54 -1.37
C ALA A 170 6.26 -17.08 -1.62
N ASP A 171 6.15 -18.41 -1.73
CA ASP A 171 4.89 -19.13 -1.93
C ASP A 171 3.96 -18.53 -3.00
N CYS A 172 4.59 -18.06 -4.09
CA CYS A 172 3.90 -17.41 -5.20
C CYS A 172 3.19 -18.42 -6.09
N VAL A 173 1.91 -18.18 -6.33
CA VAL A 173 1.04 -18.97 -7.21
C VAL A 173 0.45 -18.05 -8.26
N ARG A 174 0.68 -18.40 -9.54
CA ARG A 174 0.05 -17.77 -10.70
C ARG A 174 -0.98 -18.72 -11.28
N GLU A 175 -2.18 -18.22 -11.52
CA GLU A 175 -3.33 -18.94 -12.07
C GLU A 175 -3.88 -18.16 -13.26
N GLU A 176 -3.93 -18.81 -14.43
CA GLU A 176 -4.66 -18.29 -15.59
C GLU A 176 -6.11 -18.76 -15.50
N LEU A 177 -7.03 -17.80 -15.49
CA LEU A 177 -8.46 -18.08 -15.40
C LEU A 177 -9.02 -18.38 -16.79
N PRO A 178 -10.12 -19.14 -16.92
CA PRO A 178 -10.70 -19.51 -18.21
C PRO A 178 -11.10 -18.33 -19.09
N ASP A 179 -11.30 -17.16 -18.48
CA ASP A 179 -11.60 -15.92 -19.18
C ASP A 179 -10.34 -15.10 -19.50
N GLY A 180 -9.14 -15.65 -19.41
CA GLY A 180 -7.90 -14.95 -19.75
C GLY A 180 -7.47 -13.87 -18.76
N ARG A 181 -8.18 -13.71 -17.63
CA ARG A 181 -7.65 -12.98 -16.48
C ARG A 181 -6.52 -13.79 -15.84
N VAL A 182 -5.59 -13.10 -15.19
CA VAL A 182 -4.46 -13.74 -14.50
C VAL A 182 -4.47 -13.34 -13.04
N LEU A 183 -4.63 -14.33 -12.15
CA LEU A 183 -4.54 -14.15 -10.71
C LEU A 183 -3.16 -14.59 -10.23
N THR A 184 -2.47 -13.73 -9.51
CA THR A 184 -1.22 -14.06 -8.81
C THR A 184 -1.38 -13.77 -7.33
N ILE A 185 -1.07 -14.74 -6.47
CA ILE A 185 -1.05 -14.55 -5.02
C ILE A 185 0.30 -14.99 -4.47
N TRP A 186 0.93 -14.16 -3.64
CA TRP A 186 2.21 -14.46 -3.01
C TRP A 186 2.28 -13.94 -1.57
N SER A 187 3.21 -14.51 -0.81
CA SER A 187 3.55 -14.04 0.53
C SER A 187 4.69 -13.04 0.45
N ASP A 188 4.52 -11.91 1.12
CA ASP A 188 5.51 -10.86 1.24
C ASP A 188 5.90 -10.69 2.71
N PRO A 189 7.17 -10.96 3.08
CA PRO A 189 7.62 -10.82 4.46
C PRO A 189 7.76 -9.35 4.91
N MET A 190 7.60 -8.38 4.01
CA MET A 190 7.71 -6.94 4.26
C MET A 190 9.03 -6.50 4.90
N LYS A 191 10.14 -7.19 4.55
CA LYS A 191 11.49 -6.91 5.06
C LYS A 191 12.24 -5.84 4.23
N TYR A 192 11.53 -4.80 3.81
CA TYR A 192 12.09 -3.75 2.94
C TYR A 192 12.62 -2.51 3.70
N GLY A 193 12.53 -2.51 5.03
CA GLY A 193 12.86 -1.35 5.88
C GLY A 193 11.84 -0.22 5.75
N GLY A 194 12.14 0.93 6.38
CA GLY A 194 11.29 2.13 6.35
C GLY A 194 10.30 2.24 7.52
N THR A 195 9.55 3.35 7.52
CA THR A 195 8.53 3.65 8.55
C THR A 195 7.19 3.88 7.85
N PRO A 196 6.11 3.18 8.26
CA PRO A 196 6.04 2.26 9.39
C PRO A 196 6.60 0.89 9.01
N LEU A 197 6.98 0.12 10.02
CA LEU A 197 7.41 -1.26 9.81
C LEU A 197 6.17 -2.14 9.64
N TRP A 198 5.94 -2.62 8.43
CA TRP A 198 4.83 -3.53 8.14
C TRP A 198 5.16 -4.94 8.63
N GLY A 199 4.13 -5.63 9.15
CA GLY A 199 4.22 -7.06 9.35
C GLY A 199 4.02 -7.84 8.05
N PRO A 200 4.25 -9.16 8.06
CA PRO A 200 4.05 -10.00 6.90
C PRO A 200 2.67 -9.83 6.26
N GLU A 201 2.61 -9.96 4.94
CA GLU A 201 1.36 -9.85 4.20
C GLU A 201 1.21 -10.94 3.14
N LEU A 202 -0.05 -11.19 2.80
CA LEU A 202 -0.44 -11.91 1.61
C LEU A 202 -0.88 -10.87 0.58
N VAL A 203 -0.36 -10.95 -0.63
CA VAL A 203 -0.67 -10.03 -1.72
C VAL A 203 -1.31 -10.81 -2.85
N GLY A 204 -2.44 -10.28 -3.34
CA GLY A 204 -3.15 -10.79 -4.48
C GLY A 204 -3.25 -9.73 -5.58
N ARG A 205 -2.97 -10.14 -6.80
CA ARG A 205 -3.07 -9.30 -7.99
C ARG A 205 -3.85 -10.03 -9.08
N LEU A 206 -4.96 -9.45 -9.50
CA LEU A 206 -5.79 -9.94 -10.60
C LEU A 206 -5.71 -8.95 -11.76
N THR A 207 -5.03 -9.34 -12.83
CA THR A 207 -5.01 -8.57 -14.08
C THR A 207 -6.30 -8.87 -14.85
N LEU A 208 -7.03 -7.80 -15.18
CA LEU A 208 -8.30 -7.84 -15.88
C LEU A 208 -8.09 -7.87 -17.40
N LYS A 209 -9.12 -8.31 -18.14
CA LYS A 209 -9.09 -8.43 -19.62
C LYS A 209 -8.79 -7.11 -20.34
N ASP A 210 -9.28 -6.01 -19.76
CA ASP A 210 -9.14 -4.66 -20.30
C ASP A 210 -7.78 -4.03 -19.97
N GLY A 211 -6.89 -4.75 -19.27
CA GLY A 211 -5.63 -4.22 -18.76
C GLY A 211 -5.75 -3.53 -17.39
N GLY A 212 -6.96 -3.52 -16.82
CA GLY A 212 -7.19 -3.08 -15.44
C GLY A 212 -6.58 -4.03 -14.41
N LEU A 213 -6.63 -3.61 -13.15
CA LEU A 213 -6.02 -4.32 -12.04
C LEU A 213 -6.90 -4.29 -10.80
N LEU A 214 -7.20 -5.45 -10.24
CA LEU A 214 -7.63 -5.57 -8.84
C LEU A 214 -6.46 -6.02 -7.97
N ALA A 215 -6.09 -5.21 -7.00
CA ALA A 215 -5.09 -5.56 -5.99
C ALA A 215 -5.75 -5.72 -4.61
N VAL A 216 -5.42 -6.81 -3.93
CA VAL A 216 -5.81 -7.05 -2.54
C VAL A 216 -4.56 -7.32 -1.70
N ARG A 217 -4.42 -6.64 -0.58
CA ARG A 217 -3.33 -6.90 0.39
C ARG A 217 -3.93 -7.24 1.73
N SER A 218 -3.47 -8.32 2.34
CA SER A 218 -3.88 -8.78 3.67
C SER A 218 -2.65 -8.81 4.56
N SER A 219 -2.48 -7.78 5.38
CA SER A 219 -1.31 -7.59 6.25
C SER A 219 -1.64 -7.96 7.70
N THR A 220 -0.67 -8.55 8.39
CA THR A 220 -0.75 -8.77 9.85
C THR A 220 -0.81 -7.47 10.66
N GLY A 221 -0.60 -6.31 10.04
CA GLY A 221 -0.61 -5.00 10.71
C GLY A 221 0.66 -4.21 10.45
N LEU A 222 0.84 -3.15 11.23
CA LEU A 222 2.04 -2.33 11.22
C LEU A 222 2.53 -2.06 12.64
N LYS A 223 3.82 -1.83 12.77
CA LYS A 223 4.48 -1.36 14.00
C LYS A 223 4.82 0.11 13.81
N SER A 224 4.15 0.97 14.55
CA SER A 224 4.43 2.40 14.68
C SER A 224 3.88 2.92 16.00
N ALA A 225 4.21 4.17 16.36
CA ALA A 225 3.59 4.83 17.51
C ALA A 225 2.07 5.04 17.33
N GLN A 226 1.62 5.07 16.07
CA GLN A 226 0.22 5.22 15.66
C GLN A 226 -0.46 3.87 15.39
N ALA A 227 0.20 2.74 15.69
CA ALA A 227 -0.39 1.43 15.51
C ALA A 227 -1.63 1.28 16.40
N GLN A 228 -2.68 0.68 15.85
CA GLN A 228 -3.98 0.55 16.52
C GLN A 228 -4.06 -0.69 17.42
N GLY A 229 -2.94 -1.38 17.60
CA GLY A 229 -2.80 -2.59 18.40
C GLY A 229 -1.58 -3.40 17.96
N PRO A 230 -1.33 -4.56 18.61
CA PRO A 230 -0.28 -5.48 18.19
C PRO A 230 -0.61 -6.12 16.83
N LEU A 231 0.41 -6.66 16.16
CA LEU A 231 0.21 -7.41 14.92
C LEU A 231 -0.66 -8.65 15.17
N LEU A 232 -1.48 -9.02 14.19
CA LEU A 232 -2.06 -10.36 14.11
C LEU A 232 -0.95 -11.41 13.98
N LYS A 233 -1.21 -12.60 14.50
CA LYS A 233 -0.30 -13.76 14.36
C LYS A 233 -0.20 -14.23 12.89
N THR A 234 -1.28 -14.10 12.14
CA THR A 234 -1.39 -14.48 10.74
C THR A 234 -2.18 -13.39 9.98
N PRO A 235 -1.95 -13.23 8.66
CA PRO A 235 -2.76 -12.34 7.84
C PRO A 235 -4.26 -12.59 8.02
N PRO A 236 -5.11 -11.56 7.88
CA PRO A 236 -6.56 -11.72 7.96
C PRO A 236 -7.12 -12.82 7.06
N LEU A 237 -6.55 -12.99 5.86
CA LEU A 237 -6.97 -13.98 4.88
C LEU A 237 -5.88 -15.01 4.60
N THR A 238 -6.31 -16.27 4.45
CA THR A 238 -5.50 -17.32 3.82
C THR A 238 -5.46 -17.15 2.30
N ARG A 239 -4.55 -17.85 1.61
CA ARG A 239 -4.47 -17.87 0.14
C ARG A 239 -5.79 -18.26 -0.52
N ALA A 240 -6.44 -19.31 -0.02
CA ALA A 240 -7.71 -19.78 -0.58
C ALA A 240 -8.85 -18.75 -0.38
N GLN A 241 -8.90 -18.11 0.78
CA GLN A 241 -9.89 -17.07 1.08
C GLN A 241 -9.63 -15.81 0.24
N MET A 242 -8.37 -15.41 0.06
CA MET A 242 -8.00 -14.30 -0.81
C MET A 242 -8.37 -14.57 -2.27
N ARG A 243 -8.08 -15.78 -2.78
CA ARG A 243 -8.53 -16.19 -4.12
C ARG A 243 -10.05 -16.07 -4.25
N THR A 244 -10.79 -16.61 -3.27
CA THR A 244 -12.26 -16.55 -3.29
C THR A 244 -12.76 -15.12 -3.34
N LEU A 245 -12.25 -14.25 -2.45
CA LEU A 245 -12.59 -12.82 -2.43
C LEU A 245 -12.28 -12.13 -3.76
N MET A 246 -11.09 -12.33 -4.32
CA MET A 246 -10.67 -11.65 -5.56
C MET A 246 -11.46 -12.08 -6.80
N LEU A 247 -12.09 -13.25 -6.76
CA LEU A 247 -12.96 -13.74 -7.82
C LEU A 247 -14.42 -13.35 -7.63
N SER A 248 -14.78 -12.72 -6.50
CA SER A 248 -16.12 -12.22 -6.23
C SER A 248 -16.51 -11.10 -7.20
N PRO A 249 -17.63 -11.21 -7.93
CA PRO A 249 -18.09 -10.16 -8.85
C PRO A 249 -18.47 -8.86 -8.12
N GLU A 250 -18.76 -8.91 -6.82
CA GLU A 250 -19.09 -7.75 -5.98
C GLU A 250 -17.92 -6.77 -5.81
N LEU A 251 -16.68 -7.19 -6.11
CA LEU A 251 -15.52 -6.30 -6.18
C LEU A 251 -15.46 -5.48 -7.47
N MET A 252 -16.29 -5.80 -8.46
CA MET A 252 -16.31 -5.15 -9.76
C MET A 252 -17.49 -4.17 -9.87
N PRO A 253 -17.32 -3.03 -10.56
CA PRO A 253 -18.44 -2.18 -10.92
C PRO A 253 -19.50 -2.96 -11.69
N LYS A 254 -20.77 -2.69 -11.42
CA LYS A 254 -21.87 -3.21 -12.24
C LYS A 254 -21.78 -2.57 -13.61
N LYS A 255 -21.85 -3.40 -14.65
CA LYS A 255 -22.01 -2.94 -16.04
C LYS A 255 -23.45 -2.51 -16.30
#